data_AF-A0A4U0XG36-F1
#
_entry.id   AF-A0A4U0XG36-F1
#
_cell.length_a   1.000
_cell.length_b   1.000
_cell.length_c   1.000
_cell.angle_alpha   90.00
_cell.angle_beta   90.00
_cell.angle_gamma   90.00
#
_symmetry.space_group_name_H-M   'P 1'
#
loop_
_entity.id
_entity.type
_entity.pdbx_description
1 polymer ?
#
loop_
_entity_poly.entity_id
_entity_poly.type
_entity_poly.pdbx_seq_one_letter_code
_entity_poly.pdbx_strand_id
1 'polypeptide(L)'
;MKTTLSITAVLATAAGALAENITIPATNGSLPAAGANGCAPGYYPGSDTVLFTVPYTYQQVLSIIGNYTNLTWSGSPPNSVTTNNSQALTTNDWTPGTARFYDISGAHVIETITTYSKPATGPYVEIHTLAPLTVAAANVSFYSDFDGQVWKPICNGQATWSNFTINYCATNATTAGQVLHMLHSTDAMTVGTFLGGQNFTSCGALAGGNGTASPSAYGGGNGTGSSGPSATSSPIPYTGDAVGRMSNMLFTGAVATVVVCVGMSM
;
A
#
# COMPACT_ATOMS: atom_id res chain seq x y z
N MET A 1 -27.38 27.25 -28.01
CA MET A 1 -27.78 26.23 -27.01
C MET A 1 -26.51 25.53 -26.56
N LYS A 2 -26.17 25.61 -25.27
CA LYS A 2 -24.96 25.02 -24.68
C LYS A 2 -25.29 23.60 -24.22
N THR A 3 -24.69 22.61 -24.85
CA THR A 3 -24.82 21.20 -24.45
C THR A 3 -23.68 20.88 -23.47
N THR A 4 -24.02 20.84 -22.18
CA THR A 4 -23.13 20.35 -21.13
C THR A 4 -23.09 18.82 -21.23
N LEU A 5 -22.04 18.27 -21.86
CA LEU A 5 -21.79 16.83 -21.80
C LEU A 5 -21.15 16.49 -20.45
N SER A 6 -21.88 15.71 -19.64
CA SER A 6 -21.41 15.16 -18.37
C SER A 6 -20.21 14.23 -18.57
N ILE A 7 -19.05 14.62 -18.03
CA ILE A 7 -17.79 13.86 -18.01
C ILE A 7 -17.81 12.69 -17.00
N THR A 8 -18.93 12.47 -16.29
CA THR A 8 -19.03 11.47 -15.22
C THR A 8 -19.14 10.02 -15.71
N ALA A 9 -19.35 9.75 -17.00
CA ALA A 9 -19.62 8.40 -17.52
C ALA A 9 -18.40 7.65 -18.10
N VAL A 10 -17.23 8.27 -18.23
CA VAL A 10 -16.08 7.66 -18.94
C VAL A 10 -15.15 6.85 -18.02
N LEU A 11 -15.31 6.94 -16.69
CA LEU A 11 -14.50 6.17 -15.73
C LEU A 11 -15.10 4.81 -15.34
N ALA A 12 -16.35 4.52 -15.72
CA ALA A 12 -17.03 3.27 -15.35
C ALA A 12 -16.92 2.15 -16.40
N THR A 13 -16.55 2.46 -17.65
CA THR A 13 -16.60 1.50 -18.77
C THR A 13 -15.29 0.74 -19.02
N ALA A 14 -14.21 1.02 -18.29
CA ALA A 14 -12.95 0.28 -18.41
C ALA A 14 -12.80 -0.87 -17.40
N ALA A 15 -13.66 -0.96 -16.38
CA ALA A 15 -13.57 -1.99 -15.34
C ALA A 15 -14.36 -3.28 -15.66
N GLY A 16 -15.22 -3.26 -16.68
CA GLY A 16 -16.25 -4.29 -16.87
C GLY A 16 -15.97 -5.37 -17.93
N ALA A 17 -14.81 -5.41 -18.58
CA ALA A 17 -14.60 -6.30 -19.74
C ALA A 17 -13.23 -7.02 -19.79
N LEU A 18 -12.55 -7.23 -18.66
CA LEU A 18 -11.29 -8.00 -18.61
C LEU A 18 -11.30 -9.18 -17.63
N ALA A 19 -12.46 -9.55 -17.06
CA ALA A 19 -12.57 -10.64 -16.10
C ALA A 19 -12.95 -12.00 -16.74
N GLU A 20 -12.74 -12.20 -18.04
CA GLU A 20 -12.98 -13.51 -18.65
C GLU A 20 -11.66 -14.26 -18.87
N ASN A 21 -11.42 -15.19 -17.93
CA ASN A 21 -10.58 -16.38 -18.09
C ASN A 21 -9.05 -16.23 -17.97
N ILE A 22 -8.57 -15.49 -16.97
CA ILE A 22 -7.19 -15.66 -16.47
C ILE A 22 -7.19 -16.79 -15.43
N THR A 23 -6.66 -17.95 -15.80
CA THR A 23 -6.40 -19.04 -14.85
C THR A 23 -5.12 -18.72 -14.09
N ILE A 24 -5.25 -18.19 -12.86
CA ILE A 24 -4.11 -18.00 -11.95
C ILE A 24 -3.52 -19.39 -11.66
N PRO A 25 -2.23 -19.66 -11.97
CA PRO A 25 -1.63 -20.95 -11.72
C PRO A 25 -1.79 -21.31 -10.24
N ALA A 26 -2.35 -22.50 -9.97
CA ALA A 26 -2.53 -23.01 -8.62
C ALA A 26 -1.19 -23.44 -8.02
N THR A 27 -0.34 -22.47 -7.68
CA THR A 27 0.84 -22.67 -6.84
C THR A 27 1.03 -21.42 -5.98
N ASN A 28 0.65 -21.54 -4.71
CA ASN A 28 0.92 -20.60 -3.61
C ASN A 28 0.24 -19.22 -3.61
N GLY A 29 -0.72 -18.91 -4.50
CA GLY A 29 -1.32 -17.56 -4.51
C GLY A 29 -2.75 -17.43 -5.06
N SER A 30 -3.45 -18.54 -5.31
CA SER A 30 -4.79 -18.51 -5.88
C SER A 30 -5.83 -18.04 -4.86
N LEU A 31 -6.78 -17.21 -5.30
CA LEU A 31 -7.93 -16.84 -4.49
C LEU A 31 -8.75 -18.09 -4.11
N PRO A 32 -9.23 -18.19 -2.86
CA PRO A 32 -10.09 -19.32 -2.47
C PRO A 32 -11.40 -19.32 -3.27
N ALA A 33 -11.99 -20.50 -3.43
CA ALA A 33 -13.29 -20.62 -4.09
C ALA A 33 -14.37 -19.83 -3.32
N ALA A 34 -15.09 -18.97 -4.04
CA ALA A 34 -16.16 -18.17 -3.47
C ALA A 34 -17.36 -19.04 -3.06
N GLY A 35 -17.92 -18.74 -1.89
CA GLY A 35 -19.18 -19.28 -1.39
C GLY A 35 -20.37 -18.35 -1.68
N ALA A 36 -21.47 -18.55 -0.96
CA ALA A 36 -22.74 -17.88 -1.23
C ALA A 36 -22.71 -16.35 -1.06
N ASN A 37 -21.82 -15.81 -0.22
CA ASN A 37 -21.66 -14.37 -0.01
C ASN A 37 -20.59 -13.74 -0.93
N GLY A 38 -20.11 -14.46 -1.94
CA GLY A 38 -18.99 -14.03 -2.80
C GLY A 38 -17.60 -14.23 -2.17
N CYS A 39 -17.54 -14.60 -0.90
CA CYS A 39 -16.31 -14.94 -0.18
C CYS A 39 -16.25 -16.42 0.16
N ALA A 40 -15.05 -16.93 0.42
CA ALA A 40 -14.82 -18.27 0.90
C ALA A 40 -15.57 -18.52 2.22
N PRO A 41 -15.98 -19.76 2.53
CA PRO A 41 -16.58 -20.09 3.82
C PRO A 41 -15.73 -19.58 5.00
N GLY A 42 -16.35 -18.85 5.92
CA GLY A 42 -15.67 -18.24 7.07
C GLY A 42 -15.07 -16.84 6.81
N TYR A 43 -15.19 -16.32 5.59
CA TYR A 43 -14.79 -14.96 5.22
C TYR A 43 -16.02 -14.11 4.88
N TYR A 44 -15.91 -12.81 5.12
CA TYR A 44 -16.96 -11.83 4.93
C TYR A 44 -16.44 -10.68 4.05
N PRO A 45 -17.26 -10.17 3.13
CA PRO A 45 -16.85 -9.09 2.24
C PRO A 45 -16.65 -7.79 3.00
N GLY A 46 -15.71 -6.98 2.52
CA GLY A 46 -15.44 -5.62 2.98
C GLY A 46 -14.76 -4.80 1.89
N SER A 47 -14.65 -3.50 2.13
CA SER A 47 -13.98 -2.58 1.22
C SER A 47 -13.34 -1.45 2.03
N ASP A 48 -12.17 -0.99 1.58
CA ASP A 48 -11.53 0.20 2.12
C ASP A 48 -11.06 1.11 0.97
N THR A 49 -11.02 2.41 1.25
CA THR A 49 -10.53 3.41 0.31
C THR A 49 -9.80 4.51 1.05
N VAL A 50 -8.54 4.74 0.67
CA VAL A 50 -7.71 5.84 1.17
C VAL A 50 -7.40 6.79 0.02
N LEU A 51 -7.79 8.04 0.20
CA LEU A 51 -7.46 9.14 -0.71
C LEU A 51 -6.45 10.06 -0.02
N PHE A 52 -5.31 10.28 -0.66
CA PHE A 52 -4.25 11.11 -0.09
C PHE A 52 -3.60 11.97 -1.17
N THR A 53 -3.17 13.17 -0.80
CA THR A 53 -2.47 14.08 -1.73
C THR A 53 -1.11 14.44 -1.18
N VAL A 54 -0.08 14.29 -2.00
CA VAL A 54 1.28 14.73 -1.68
C VAL A 54 1.64 15.96 -2.53
N PRO A 55 2.33 16.96 -1.97
CA PRO A 55 2.70 18.20 -2.67
C PRO A 55 3.94 18.01 -3.57
N TYR A 56 3.97 16.91 -4.32
CA TYR A 56 5.07 16.54 -5.20
C TYR A 56 4.55 16.18 -6.58
N THR A 57 5.39 16.40 -7.60
CA THR A 57 5.03 16.11 -8.99
C THR A 57 4.83 14.61 -9.19
N TYR A 58 4.05 14.26 -10.22
CA TYR A 58 3.81 12.87 -10.59
C TYR A 58 5.12 12.10 -10.87
N GLN A 59 6.10 12.75 -11.50
CA GLN A 59 7.41 12.14 -11.79
C GLN A 59 8.22 11.88 -10.52
N GLN A 60 8.17 12.79 -9.54
CA GLN A 60 8.83 12.58 -8.24
C GLN A 60 8.21 11.39 -7.52
N VAL A 61 6.88 11.31 -7.46
CA VAL A 61 6.18 10.17 -6.86
C VAL A 61 6.48 8.86 -7.58
N LEU A 62 6.42 8.85 -8.92
CA LEU A 62 6.73 7.67 -9.73
C LEU A 62 8.16 7.14 -9.54
N SER A 63 9.11 7.99 -9.16
CA SER A 63 10.48 7.55 -8.87
C SER A 63 10.58 6.63 -7.65
N ILE A 64 9.56 6.65 -6.78
CA ILE A 64 9.45 5.81 -5.59
C ILE A 64 8.54 4.61 -5.88
N ILE A 65 7.27 4.86 -6.21
CA ILE A 65 6.26 3.80 -6.31
C ILE A 65 6.42 2.95 -7.57
N GLY A 66 7.08 3.47 -8.60
CA GLY A 66 7.24 2.80 -9.88
C GLY A 66 8.35 1.74 -9.90
N ASN A 67 8.83 1.31 -8.74
CA ASN A 67 9.85 0.29 -8.55
C ASN A 67 9.26 -1.00 -7.96
N TYR A 68 9.03 -1.99 -8.83
CA TYR A 68 8.44 -3.29 -8.54
C TYR A 68 9.29 -4.15 -7.60
N THR A 69 10.61 -3.96 -7.64
CA THR A 69 11.56 -4.78 -6.88
C THR A 69 11.86 -4.19 -5.51
N ASN A 70 11.37 -2.98 -5.22
CA ASN A 70 11.63 -2.27 -3.98
C ASN A 70 10.35 -1.62 -3.43
N LEU A 71 9.75 -2.28 -2.45
CA LEU A 71 8.54 -1.84 -1.77
C LEU A 71 8.86 -1.26 -0.37
N THR A 72 10.05 -0.71 -0.17
CA THR A 72 10.41 -0.08 1.13
C THR A 72 9.50 1.09 1.49
N TRP A 73 8.94 1.77 0.49
CA TRP A 73 7.92 2.81 0.69
C TRP A 73 6.60 2.27 1.25
N SER A 74 6.32 0.98 1.04
CA SER A 74 5.20 0.23 1.62
C SER A 74 5.64 -0.58 2.85
N GLY A 75 6.85 -0.33 3.39
CA GLY A 75 7.32 -0.97 4.62
C GLY A 75 7.92 -2.37 4.48
N SER A 76 8.08 -2.90 3.26
CA SER A 76 8.86 -4.14 3.06
C SER A 76 10.35 -3.91 3.37
N PRO A 77 11.09 -4.91 3.89
CA PRO A 77 12.54 -4.79 4.04
C PRO A 77 13.25 -4.59 2.68
N PRO A 78 14.39 -3.88 2.64
CA PRO A 78 15.17 -3.74 1.41
C PRO A 78 15.57 -5.12 0.84
N ASN A 79 15.45 -5.28 -0.48
CA ASN A 79 15.80 -6.51 -1.21
C ASN A 79 15.00 -7.76 -0.77
N SER A 80 13.81 -7.59 -0.20
CA SER A 80 12.95 -8.70 0.25
C SER A 80 11.95 -9.20 -0.80
N VAL A 81 11.78 -8.46 -1.91
CA VAL A 81 10.80 -8.80 -2.94
C VAL A 81 11.33 -9.95 -3.81
N THR A 82 10.57 -11.04 -3.87
CA THR A 82 10.95 -12.29 -4.53
C THR A 82 9.88 -12.80 -5.48
N THR A 83 10.26 -13.71 -6.38
CA THR A 83 9.38 -14.52 -7.22
C THR A 83 8.87 -15.75 -6.45
N ASN A 84 7.96 -16.51 -7.07
CA ASN A 84 7.36 -17.72 -6.51
C ASN A 84 8.34 -18.87 -6.16
N ASN A 85 9.56 -18.84 -6.70
CA ASN A 85 10.65 -19.77 -6.37
C ASN A 85 11.67 -19.17 -5.39
N SER A 86 11.28 -18.11 -4.66
CA SER A 86 12.10 -17.41 -3.66
C SER A 86 13.38 -16.78 -4.22
N GLN A 87 13.46 -16.58 -5.54
CA GLN A 87 14.54 -15.82 -6.14
C GLN A 87 14.23 -14.32 -6.02
N ALA A 88 15.26 -13.50 -5.81
CA ALA A 88 15.08 -12.05 -5.82
C ALA A 88 14.50 -11.60 -7.16
N LEU A 89 13.52 -10.69 -7.12
CA LEU A 89 13.02 -10.01 -8.31
C LEU A 89 14.11 -9.05 -8.79
N THR A 90 14.80 -9.41 -9.88
CA THR A 90 15.93 -8.65 -10.43
C THR A 90 15.52 -7.68 -11.53
N THR A 91 14.32 -7.85 -12.09
CA THR A 91 13.76 -6.99 -13.13
C THR A 91 12.54 -6.24 -12.60
N ASN A 92 12.42 -4.98 -13.05
CA ASN A 92 11.28 -4.14 -12.76
C ASN A 92 10.14 -4.45 -13.73
N ASP A 93 9.73 -5.73 -13.81
CA ASP A 93 8.79 -6.23 -14.82
C ASP A 93 7.35 -6.11 -14.35
N TRP A 94 6.64 -5.15 -14.92
CA TRP A 94 5.26 -4.79 -14.60
C TRP A 94 4.26 -5.44 -15.56
N THR A 95 4.29 -6.76 -15.69
CA THR A 95 3.46 -7.50 -16.65
C THR A 95 2.27 -8.14 -15.93
N PRO A 96 1.02 -7.87 -16.34
CA PRO A 96 -0.16 -8.60 -15.86
C PRO A 96 0.04 -10.12 -15.87
N GLY A 97 -0.29 -10.77 -14.76
CA GLY A 97 -0.04 -12.18 -14.49
C GLY A 97 1.23 -12.47 -13.69
N THR A 98 2.15 -11.51 -13.55
CA THR A 98 3.33 -11.65 -12.69
C THR A 98 2.94 -11.50 -11.22
N ALA A 99 3.45 -12.40 -10.39
CA ALA A 99 3.32 -12.34 -8.94
C ALA A 99 4.62 -11.89 -8.27
N ARG A 100 4.49 -11.13 -7.18
CA ARG A 100 5.59 -10.81 -6.27
C ARG A 100 5.25 -11.21 -4.84
N PHE A 101 6.31 -11.53 -4.10
CA PHE A 101 6.28 -12.11 -2.77
C PHE A 101 7.15 -11.26 -1.85
N TYR A 102 6.63 -10.85 -0.71
CA TYR A 102 7.36 -10.01 0.25
C TYR A 102 6.71 -10.08 1.62
N ASP A 103 7.45 -9.65 2.64
CA ASP A 103 6.94 -9.57 4.00
C ASP A 103 6.70 -8.11 4.39
N ILE A 104 5.57 -7.85 5.03
CA ILE A 104 5.22 -6.55 5.60
C ILE A 104 4.56 -6.78 6.96
N SER A 105 5.06 -6.12 8.00
CA SER A 105 4.46 -6.16 9.34
C SER A 105 4.19 -7.58 9.88
N GLY A 106 5.05 -8.54 9.54
CA GLY A 106 4.92 -9.95 9.96
C GLY A 106 3.91 -10.78 9.14
N ALA A 107 3.30 -10.21 8.10
CA ALA A 107 2.50 -10.94 7.13
C ALA A 107 3.31 -11.22 5.86
N HIS A 108 3.18 -12.44 5.35
CA HIS A 108 3.71 -12.81 4.03
C HIS A 108 2.67 -12.48 2.97
N VAL A 109 3.01 -11.56 2.08
CA VAL A 109 2.12 -11.07 1.02
C VAL A 109 2.51 -11.71 -0.30
N ILE A 110 1.48 -12.14 -1.02
CA ILE A 110 1.59 -12.69 -2.36
C ILE A 110 0.56 -11.94 -3.19
N GLU A 111 1.04 -11.09 -4.08
CA GLU A 111 0.17 -10.29 -4.94
C GLU A 111 0.49 -10.55 -6.40
N THR A 112 -0.55 -10.65 -7.20
CA THR A 112 -0.45 -10.87 -8.65
C THR A 112 -1.04 -9.67 -9.35
N ILE A 113 -0.24 -9.03 -10.20
CA ILE A 113 -0.71 -7.86 -10.93
C ILE A 113 -1.69 -8.28 -12.02
N THR A 114 -2.86 -7.66 -12.05
CA THR A 114 -3.91 -7.93 -13.04
C THR A 114 -4.04 -6.80 -14.04
N THR A 115 -3.73 -5.58 -13.63
CA THR A 115 -3.76 -4.39 -14.50
C THR A 115 -2.57 -3.50 -14.20
N TYR A 116 -1.94 -2.97 -15.25
CA TYR A 116 -0.82 -2.04 -15.14
C TYR A 116 -0.89 -0.93 -16.19
N SER A 117 -0.65 0.30 -15.78
CA SER A 117 -0.49 1.46 -16.67
C SER A 117 0.45 2.49 -16.04
N LYS A 118 1.51 2.87 -16.76
CA LYS A 118 2.48 3.89 -16.32
C LYS A 118 2.75 4.92 -17.43
N PRO A 119 1.76 5.72 -17.84
CA PRO A 119 1.97 6.82 -18.78
C PRO A 119 2.83 7.91 -18.14
N ALA A 120 3.62 8.61 -18.96
CA ALA A 120 4.55 9.66 -18.49
C ALA A 120 3.86 10.85 -17.81
N THR A 121 2.56 11.06 -18.08
CA THR A 121 1.74 12.17 -17.57
C THR A 121 0.62 11.70 -16.63
N GLY A 122 0.60 10.42 -16.25
CA GLY A 122 -0.45 9.84 -15.43
C GLY A 122 -1.77 9.59 -16.16
N PRO A 123 -2.71 8.89 -15.50
CA PRO A 123 -2.54 8.27 -14.18
C PRO A 123 -1.65 7.02 -14.23
N TYR A 124 -0.85 6.82 -13.19
CA TYR A 124 -0.30 5.51 -12.86
C TYR A 124 -1.41 4.66 -12.27
N VAL A 125 -1.53 3.41 -12.74
CA VAL A 125 -2.53 2.45 -12.29
C VAL A 125 -1.87 1.11 -12.12
N GLU A 126 -2.08 0.50 -10.97
CA GLU A 126 -1.66 -0.86 -10.64
C GLU A 126 -2.80 -1.51 -9.86
N ILE A 127 -3.24 -2.68 -10.32
CA ILE A 127 -4.28 -3.46 -9.65
C ILE A 127 -3.75 -4.87 -9.46
N HIS A 128 -3.94 -5.42 -8.28
CA HIS A 128 -3.58 -6.78 -7.93
C HIS A 128 -4.76 -7.61 -7.47
N THR A 129 -4.56 -8.92 -7.51
CA THR A 129 -5.21 -9.85 -6.59
C THR A 129 -4.24 -10.16 -5.46
N LEU A 130 -4.73 -10.23 -4.23
CA LEU A 130 -3.99 -10.65 -3.05
C LEU A 130 -4.39 -12.07 -2.65
N ALA A 131 -3.42 -12.97 -2.56
CA ALA A 131 -3.64 -14.29 -2.00
C ALA A 131 -4.01 -14.21 -0.50
N PRO A 132 -4.59 -15.28 0.08
CA PRO A 132 -4.82 -15.35 1.50
C PRO A 132 -3.56 -15.08 2.31
N LEU A 133 -3.64 -14.08 3.17
CA LEU A 133 -2.59 -13.72 4.12
C LEU A 133 -3.18 -13.55 5.52
N THR A 134 -2.32 -13.64 6.52
CA THR A 134 -2.70 -13.48 7.92
C THR A 134 -1.86 -12.41 8.58
N VAL A 135 -2.51 -11.43 9.19
CA VAL A 135 -1.88 -10.43 10.05
C VAL A 135 -2.00 -10.93 11.49
N ALA A 136 -1.01 -11.71 11.93
CA ALA A 136 -1.06 -12.39 13.23
C ALA A 136 -1.27 -11.43 14.40
N ALA A 137 -0.64 -10.25 14.35
CA ALA A 137 -0.78 -9.19 15.34
C ALA A 137 -2.22 -8.69 15.54
N ALA A 138 -3.05 -8.75 14.50
CA ALA A 138 -4.45 -8.32 14.52
C ALA A 138 -5.43 -9.50 14.54
N ASN A 139 -4.92 -10.74 14.54
CA ASN A 139 -5.71 -11.97 14.45
C ASN A 139 -6.77 -11.93 13.34
N VAL A 140 -6.36 -11.47 12.15
CA VAL A 140 -7.23 -11.38 10.98
C VAL A 140 -6.54 -11.96 9.77
N SER A 141 -7.31 -12.68 8.95
CA SER A 141 -6.87 -13.17 7.66
C SER A 141 -7.77 -12.58 6.59
N PHE A 142 -7.19 -12.22 5.44
CA PHE A 142 -7.93 -11.70 4.31
C PHE A 142 -7.27 -12.04 2.98
N TYR A 143 -8.04 -11.89 1.92
CA TYR A 143 -7.59 -11.96 0.53
C TYR A 143 -8.41 -10.96 -0.29
N SER A 144 -7.97 -10.64 -1.50
CA SER A 144 -8.62 -9.63 -2.33
C SER A 144 -8.55 -10.02 -3.81
N ASP A 145 -9.66 -9.84 -4.53
CA ASP A 145 -9.71 -9.92 -5.99
C ASP A 145 -9.47 -8.55 -6.66
N PHE A 146 -9.45 -7.48 -5.88
CA PHE A 146 -9.19 -6.12 -6.31
C PHE A 146 -8.45 -5.35 -5.23
N ASP A 147 -7.15 -5.14 -5.42
CA ASP A 147 -6.34 -4.21 -4.64
C ASP A 147 -5.67 -3.21 -5.61
N GLY A 148 -6.25 -2.02 -5.69
CA GLY A 148 -5.91 -1.03 -6.70
C GLY A 148 -5.22 0.19 -6.09
N GLN A 149 -4.12 0.60 -6.69
CA GLN A 149 -3.52 1.91 -6.47
C GLN A 149 -3.51 2.76 -7.74
N VAL A 150 -3.94 4.01 -7.60
CA VAL A 150 -3.97 5.00 -8.67
C VAL A 150 -3.30 6.27 -8.22
N TRP A 151 -2.36 6.77 -9.03
CA TRP A 151 -1.66 8.02 -8.76
C TRP A 151 -1.78 8.94 -9.96
N LYS A 152 -2.26 10.17 -9.77
CA LYS A 152 -2.48 11.11 -10.87
C LYS A 152 -2.01 12.53 -10.52
N PRO A 153 -1.44 13.27 -11.48
CA PRO A 153 -1.11 14.66 -11.26
C PRO A 153 -2.39 15.48 -11.01
N ILE A 154 -2.29 16.43 -10.08
CA ILE A 154 -3.29 17.45 -9.80
C ILE A 154 -2.59 18.82 -9.66
N CYS A 155 -3.35 19.89 -9.43
CA CYS A 155 -2.79 21.25 -9.26
C CYS A 155 -1.84 21.64 -10.41
N ASN A 156 -2.24 21.40 -11.67
CA ASN A 156 -1.39 21.61 -12.86
C ASN A 156 -0.04 20.86 -12.82
N GLY A 157 -0.03 19.68 -12.18
CA GLY A 157 1.16 18.82 -12.06
C GLY A 157 2.06 19.12 -10.86
N GLN A 158 1.70 20.10 -10.01
CA GLN A 158 2.47 20.47 -8.83
C GLN A 158 2.25 19.53 -7.63
N ALA A 159 1.18 18.74 -7.65
CA ALA A 159 0.89 17.75 -6.62
C ALA A 159 0.42 16.44 -7.27
N THR A 160 0.43 15.37 -6.48
CA THR A 160 -0.04 14.06 -6.91
C THR A 160 -1.09 13.58 -5.94
N TRP A 161 -2.25 13.25 -6.48
CA TRP A 161 -3.33 12.59 -5.75
C TRP A 161 -3.17 11.08 -5.89
N SER A 162 -3.40 10.37 -4.80
CA SER A 162 -3.41 8.92 -4.69
C SER A 162 -4.78 8.42 -4.30
N ASN A 163 -5.11 7.23 -4.78
CA ASN A 163 -6.26 6.45 -4.36
C ASN A 163 -5.83 5.00 -4.23
N PHE A 164 -5.88 4.49 -3.01
CA PHE A 164 -5.78 3.08 -2.70
C PHE A 164 -7.19 2.58 -2.43
N THR A 165 -7.66 1.62 -3.21
CA THR A 165 -8.98 1.01 -3.06
C THR A 165 -8.82 -0.49 -3.05
N ILE A 166 -9.37 -1.15 -2.05
CA ILE A 166 -9.36 -2.60 -1.94
C ILE A 166 -10.77 -3.13 -1.67
N ASN A 167 -11.16 -4.17 -2.40
CA ASN A 167 -12.31 -5.01 -2.08
C ASN A 167 -11.79 -6.35 -1.59
N TYR A 168 -12.16 -6.75 -0.38
CA TYR A 168 -11.55 -7.91 0.26
C TYR A 168 -12.59 -8.83 0.89
N CYS A 169 -12.16 -10.06 1.11
CA CYS A 169 -12.85 -11.03 1.95
C CYS A 169 -11.97 -11.27 3.19
N ALA A 170 -12.54 -11.16 4.38
CA ALA A 170 -11.79 -11.29 5.64
C ALA A 170 -12.53 -12.13 6.69
N THR A 171 -11.79 -12.79 7.58
CA THR A 171 -12.36 -13.49 8.74
C THR A 171 -13.04 -12.52 9.72
N ASN A 172 -12.60 -11.27 9.75
CA ASN A 172 -13.25 -10.15 10.41
C ASN A 172 -13.13 -8.89 9.53
N ALA A 173 -14.20 -8.55 8.82
CA ALA A 173 -14.19 -7.48 7.83
C ALA A 173 -13.89 -6.10 8.42
N THR A 174 -14.36 -5.81 9.64
CA THR A 174 -14.10 -4.53 10.31
C THR A 174 -12.64 -4.40 10.71
N THR A 175 -12.05 -5.43 11.34
CA THR A 175 -10.64 -5.41 11.73
C THR A 175 -9.72 -5.37 10.52
N ALA A 176 -10.01 -6.16 9.47
CA ALA A 176 -9.24 -6.09 8.22
C ALA A 176 -9.29 -4.69 7.58
N GLY A 177 -10.47 -4.07 7.55
CA GLY A 177 -10.61 -2.70 7.03
C GLY A 177 -9.77 -1.68 7.78
N GLN A 178 -9.71 -1.76 9.11
CA GLN A 178 -8.84 -0.90 9.92
C GLN A 178 -7.36 -1.11 9.64
N VAL A 179 -6.93 -2.37 9.49
CA VAL A 179 -5.54 -2.72 9.15
C VAL A 179 -5.18 -2.19 7.77
N LEU A 180 -6.02 -2.45 6.76
CA LEU A 180 -5.81 -2.00 5.38
C LEU A 180 -5.80 -0.47 5.28
N HIS A 181 -6.72 0.20 5.96
CA HIS A 181 -6.77 1.66 6.01
C HIS A 181 -5.48 2.26 6.61
N MET A 182 -4.98 1.65 7.69
CA MET A 182 -3.71 2.05 8.30
C MET A 182 -2.53 1.85 7.33
N LEU A 183 -2.44 0.68 6.69
CA LEU A 183 -1.37 0.37 5.74
C LEU A 183 -1.37 1.34 4.56
N HIS A 184 -2.50 1.46 3.84
CA HIS A 184 -2.62 2.37 2.69
C HIS A 184 -2.37 3.83 3.04
N SER A 185 -2.83 4.29 4.21
CA SER A 185 -2.53 5.64 4.69
C SER A 185 -1.04 5.82 4.96
N THR A 186 -0.41 4.82 5.59
CA THR A 186 1.03 4.84 5.91
C THR A 186 1.87 4.85 4.65
N ASP A 187 1.49 4.06 3.65
CA ASP A 187 2.16 4.01 2.36
C ASP A 187 2.16 5.37 1.67
N ALA A 188 0.98 6.00 1.55
CA ALA A 188 0.85 7.32 0.95
C ALA A 188 1.69 8.39 1.69
N MET A 189 1.67 8.37 3.03
CA MET A 189 2.47 9.28 3.86
C MET A 189 3.98 9.02 3.74
N THR A 190 4.39 7.76 3.60
CA THR A 190 5.79 7.37 3.47
C THR A 190 6.37 7.87 2.15
N VAL A 191 5.61 7.79 1.06
CA VAL A 191 6.00 8.43 -0.22
C VAL A 191 6.24 9.93 -0.03
N GLY A 192 5.33 10.63 0.65
CA GLY A 192 5.52 12.05 0.97
C GLY A 192 6.77 12.31 1.80
N THR A 193 7.05 11.44 2.77
CA THR A 193 8.24 11.51 3.64
C THR A 193 9.53 11.31 2.86
N PHE A 194 9.58 10.34 1.94
CA PHE A 194 10.75 10.10 1.07
C PHE A 194 11.09 11.29 0.18
N LEU A 195 10.07 12.08 -0.17
CA LEU A 195 10.18 13.31 -0.95
C LEU A 195 10.37 14.56 -0.06
N GLY A 196 10.62 14.41 1.23
CA GLY A 196 10.95 15.53 2.14
C GLY A 196 9.83 15.96 3.08
N GLY A 197 8.74 15.19 3.18
CA GLY A 197 7.76 15.28 4.27
C GLY A 197 6.91 16.55 4.30
N GLN A 198 6.72 17.22 3.16
CA GLN A 198 5.84 18.38 3.09
C GLN A 198 4.37 17.95 3.13
N ASN A 199 3.55 18.72 3.86
CA ASN A 199 2.11 18.51 3.91
C ASN A 199 1.41 19.26 2.77
N PHE A 200 0.52 18.57 2.07
CA PHE A 200 -0.38 19.22 1.14
C PHE A 200 -1.45 20.01 1.90
N THR A 201 -1.66 21.28 1.54
CA THR A 201 -2.73 22.13 2.10
C THR A 201 -3.75 22.50 1.03
N SER A 202 -3.30 23.09 -0.08
CA SER A 202 -4.16 23.40 -1.23
C SER A 202 -3.31 23.63 -2.49
N CYS A 203 -3.94 23.54 -3.67
CA CYS A 203 -3.26 23.91 -4.92
C CYS A 203 -2.80 25.38 -4.94
N GLY A 204 -3.55 26.29 -4.29
CA GLY A 204 -3.19 27.71 -4.25
C GLY A 204 -1.92 27.98 -3.46
N ALA A 205 -1.66 27.21 -2.39
CA ALA A 205 -0.46 27.34 -1.59
C ALA A 205 0.82 26.88 -2.32
N LEU A 206 0.69 25.99 -3.32
CA LEU A 206 1.82 25.49 -4.11
C LEU A 206 2.35 26.49 -5.14
N ALA A 207 1.56 27.51 -5.49
CA ALA A 207 1.96 28.55 -6.44
C ALA A 207 3.15 29.40 -5.93
N GLY A 208 3.47 29.35 -4.64
CA GLY A 208 4.59 30.06 -4.01
C GLY A 208 5.96 29.36 -4.10
N GLY A 209 6.03 28.15 -4.66
CA GLY A 209 7.25 27.38 -4.82
C GLY A 209 7.02 25.90 -4.59
N ASN A 210 7.28 25.07 -5.61
CA ASN A 210 7.32 23.62 -5.45
C ASN A 210 8.42 23.27 -4.44
N GLY A 211 8.13 22.36 -3.51
CA GLY A 211 9.17 21.72 -2.72
C GLY A 211 10.22 21.14 -3.66
N THR A 212 11.41 21.73 -3.69
CA THR A 212 12.58 21.20 -4.40
C THR A 212 13.08 19.98 -3.64
N ALA A 213 12.32 18.90 -3.67
CA ALA A 213 12.73 17.63 -3.12
C ALA A 213 13.77 17.01 -4.03
N SER A 214 15.01 16.94 -3.55
CA SER A 214 15.91 15.88 -3.98
C SER A 214 15.43 14.61 -3.28
N PRO A 215 15.13 13.50 -3.99
CA PRO A 215 14.87 12.22 -3.34
C PRO A 215 15.99 11.96 -2.34
N SER A 216 15.67 11.75 -1.07
CA SER A 216 16.68 11.26 -0.14
C SER A 216 17.01 9.86 -0.62
N ALA A 217 18.22 9.67 -1.13
CA ALA A 217 18.68 8.35 -1.49
C ALA A 217 18.79 7.55 -0.20
N TYR A 218 17.75 6.81 0.17
CA TYR A 218 17.92 5.67 1.05
C TYR A 218 18.66 4.64 0.21
N GLY A 219 19.99 4.81 0.16
CA GLY A 219 20.87 3.97 -0.59
C GLY A 219 20.70 2.54 -0.14
N GLY A 220 20.40 1.65 -1.09
CA GLY A 220 20.96 0.31 -1.02
C GLY A 220 22.48 0.47 -0.96
N GLY A 221 23.02 0.51 0.25
CA GLY A 221 24.40 0.85 0.51
C GLY A 221 24.99 -0.10 1.54
N ASN A 222 25.56 -1.19 1.06
CA ASN A 222 26.66 -1.82 1.76
C ASN A 222 27.82 -0.80 1.78
N GLY A 223 28.00 -0.05 2.88
CA GLY A 223 29.06 0.94 2.98
C GLY A 223 28.89 1.97 4.10
N THR A 224 29.59 1.71 5.21
CA THR A 224 30.22 2.64 6.17
C THR A 224 29.62 4.04 6.38
N GLY A 225 29.24 4.28 7.63
CA GLY A 225 28.56 5.48 8.11
C GLY A 225 29.24 6.81 7.77
N SER A 226 28.40 7.76 7.38
CA SER A 226 28.69 9.18 7.48
C SER A 226 27.47 9.86 8.11
N SER A 227 27.71 10.50 9.24
CA SER A 227 26.76 11.29 10.02
C SER A 227 26.33 12.53 9.23
N GLY A 228 25.07 12.53 8.76
CA GLY A 228 24.38 13.69 8.19
C GLY A 228 23.51 14.42 9.23
N PRO A 229 23.16 15.69 8.98
CA PRO A 229 22.77 16.65 10.02
C PRO A 229 21.39 16.40 10.61
N SER A 230 21.29 16.61 11.92
CA SER A 230 20.05 16.62 12.70
C SER A 230 19.12 17.73 12.23
N ALA A 231 18.00 17.36 11.60
CA ALA A 231 16.89 18.27 11.34
C ALA A 231 15.97 18.30 12.57
N THR A 232 16.27 19.20 13.51
CA THR A 232 15.31 19.61 14.55
C THR A 232 14.26 20.54 13.94
N SER A 233 13.21 19.96 13.37
CA SER A 233 11.94 20.65 13.18
C SER A 233 10.84 19.76 13.76
N SER A 234 10.29 20.18 14.89
CA SER A 234 9.16 19.50 15.53
C SER A 234 7.98 19.44 14.55
N PRO A 235 7.36 18.27 14.33
CA PRO A 235 6.12 18.18 13.58
C PRO A 235 5.03 18.99 14.29
N ILE A 236 4.41 19.94 13.59
CA ILE A 236 3.13 20.50 14.03
C ILE A 236 2.11 19.36 13.88
N PRO A 237 1.43 18.94 14.98
CA PRO A 237 0.46 17.87 14.91
C PRO A 237 -0.73 18.30 14.02
N TYR A 238 -1.02 17.47 13.02
CA TYR A 238 -2.29 17.51 12.31
C TYR A 238 -3.41 17.14 13.30
N THR A 239 -4.19 18.13 13.72
CA THR A 239 -5.40 17.96 14.53
C THR A 239 -6.59 17.82 13.59
N GLY A 240 -6.66 16.68 12.90
CA GLY A 240 -7.93 16.09 12.47
C GLY A 240 -8.28 15.03 13.51
N ASP A 241 -9.38 15.23 14.22
CA ASP A 241 -9.72 14.45 15.40
C ASP A 241 -9.71 12.93 15.18
N ALA A 242 -9.01 12.26 16.11
CA ALA A 242 -9.25 10.92 16.63
C ALA A 242 -8.95 9.66 15.77
N VAL A 243 -7.73 9.50 15.23
CA VAL A 243 -6.98 8.23 15.32
C VAL A 243 -5.48 8.55 15.44
N GLY A 244 -5.06 8.88 16.66
CA GLY A 244 -3.71 9.34 16.95
C GLY A 244 -2.65 8.24 16.87
N ARG A 245 -1.45 8.67 16.46
CA ARG A 245 -0.20 8.38 17.17
C ARG A 245 -0.02 6.92 17.62
N MET A 246 0.27 6.03 16.68
CA MET A 246 1.17 4.91 16.95
C MET A 246 2.52 5.19 16.28
N SER A 247 3.29 6.07 16.92
CA SER A 247 4.74 6.10 16.72
C SER A 247 5.32 4.77 17.23
N ASN A 248 6.03 4.03 16.38
CA ASN A 248 7.03 3.03 16.76
C ASN A 248 6.73 2.20 18.03
N MET A 249 5.54 1.61 18.14
CA MET A 249 5.41 0.45 19.03
C MET A 249 6.04 -0.73 18.32
N LEU A 250 7.33 -0.90 18.62
CA LEU A 250 8.03 -2.17 18.66
C LEU A 250 7.02 -3.25 19.10
N PHE A 251 6.64 -4.15 18.18
CA PHE A 251 5.98 -5.41 18.51
C PHE A 251 7.02 -6.31 19.21
N THR A 252 7.44 -5.97 20.43
CA THR A 252 8.10 -6.91 21.32
C THR A 252 7.02 -7.70 22.04
N GLY A 253 6.79 -8.92 21.57
CA GLY A 253 5.95 -9.89 22.25
C GLY A 253 6.48 -10.18 23.65
N ALA A 254 5.69 -9.83 24.66
CA ALA A 254 5.88 -10.36 26.00
C ALA A 254 5.26 -11.76 26.05
N VAL A 255 6.11 -12.78 26.02
CA VAL A 255 5.74 -14.14 26.41
C VAL A 255 5.54 -14.12 27.93
N ALA A 256 4.30 -14.12 28.38
CA ALA A 256 3.99 -14.32 29.80
C ALA A 256 4.11 -15.81 30.13
N THR A 257 5.24 -16.20 30.71
CA THR A 257 5.39 -17.52 31.35
C THR A 257 4.45 -17.58 32.55
N VAL A 258 3.38 -18.37 32.45
CA VAL A 258 2.54 -18.72 33.60
C VAL A 258 3.32 -19.71 34.47
N VAL A 259 3.84 -19.23 35.59
CA VAL A 259 4.34 -20.10 36.67
C VAL A 259 3.12 -20.61 37.44
N VAL A 260 2.82 -21.90 37.27
CA VAL A 260 1.84 -22.61 38.10
C VAL A 260 2.51 -22.96 39.43
N CYS A 261 2.18 -22.22 40.49
CA CYS A 261 2.49 -22.66 41.86
C CYS A 261 1.50 -23.77 42.25
N VAL A 262 1.96 -25.02 42.26
CA VAL A 262 1.27 -26.14 42.89
C VAL A 262 1.47 -26.02 44.40
N GLY A 263 0.43 -25.63 45.12
CA GLY A 263 0.38 -25.77 46.57
C GLY A 263 0.19 -27.24 46.94
N MET A 264 1.20 -27.86 47.53
CA MET A 264 1.05 -29.12 48.26
C MET A 264 0.72 -28.78 49.71
N SER A 265 -0.45 -29.24 50.18
CA SER A 265 -0.79 -29.31 51.59
C SER A 265 -0.66 -30.76 52.05
N MET A 266 0.23 -31.00 53.01
CA MET A 266 0.12 -32.04 54.03
C MET A 266 0.65 -31.45 55.34
#